data_AF-A0A1V1WBU4-F1
#
_entry.id   AF-A0A1V1WBU4-F1
#
_cell.length_a   1.000
_cell.length_b   1.000
_cell.length_c   1.000
_cell.angle_alpha   90.00
_cell.angle_beta   90.00
_cell.angle_gamma   90.00
#
_symmetry.space_group_name_H-M   'P 1'
#
loop_
_entity.id
_entity.type
_entity.pdbx_description
1 polymer ?
#
loop_
_entity_poly.entity_id
_entity_poly.type
_entity_poly.pdbx_seq_one_letter_code
_entity_poly.pdbx_strand_id
1 'polypeptide(L)'
;MLEQFKKCLIRVNFYLRFLGLSLDSKDKNKSMLQLIRSHRLYVLHFFSLNIEVVAQILWVMEAIIAGKSFVEITRLIPCLILCFISNCKTISILYYAHYNNEFIETMRGLLLNNMDTEEEGNRYKKKLIDTHVLMLTSITKKIIYLIIVGLGMFALAPFFIIVPNYWKTNELVLEMPFIAYYPFNEMEGWVYPVVYFHQVFTAICAILMVYGPDCFFFTCCTFLHIQFSLL
;
A
#
# COMPACT_ATOMS: atom_id res chain seq x y z
N MET A 1 -16.96 -2.85 21.65
CA MET A 1 -15.63 -2.31 21.25
C MET A 1 -14.77 -3.36 20.56
N LEU A 2 -14.54 -4.52 21.19
CA LEU A 2 -13.77 -5.62 20.61
C LEU A 2 -14.27 -6.06 19.22
N GLU A 3 -15.58 -6.17 19.03
CA GLU A 3 -16.16 -6.58 17.73
C GLU A 3 -15.82 -5.58 16.60
N GLN A 4 -15.92 -4.28 16.87
CA GLN A 4 -15.53 -3.23 15.93
C GLN A 4 -14.03 -3.29 15.62
N PHE A 5 -13.19 -3.53 16.64
CA PHE A 5 -11.75 -3.69 16.45
C PHE A 5 -11.44 -4.89 15.54
N LYS A 6 -12.06 -6.04 15.79
CA LYS A 6 -11.93 -7.23 14.94
C LYS A 6 -12.36 -6.95 13.50
N LYS A 7 -13.47 -6.24 13.31
CA LYS A 7 -13.98 -5.87 11.98
C LYS A 7 -12.98 -4.97 11.23
N CYS A 8 -12.41 -3.97 11.90
CA CYS A 8 -11.37 -3.11 11.32
C CYS A 8 -10.10 -3.91 10.98
N LEU A 9 -9.65 -4.80 11.87
CA LEU A 9 -8.49 -5.66 11.63
C LEU A 9 -8.71 -6.63 10.47
N ILE A 10 -9.90 -7.20 10.29
CA ILE A 10 -10.21 -8.05 9.13
C ILE A 10 -10.02 -7.27 7.83
N ARG A 11 -10.47 -6.01 7.79
CA ARG A 11 -10.28 -5.13 6.63
C ARG A 11 -8.80 -4.83 6.37
N VAL A 12 -8.02 -4.56 7.41
CA VAL A 12 -6.56 -4.38 7.30
C VAL A 12 -5.90 -5.65 6.77
N ASN A 13 -6.24 -6.81 7.33
CA ASN A 13 -5.68 -8.10 6.95
C ASN A 13 -6.04 -8.48 5.52
N PHE A 14 -7.18 -8.02 4.99
CA PHE A 14 -7.53 -8.20 3.57
C PHE A 14 -6.48 -7.56 2.65
N TYR A 15 -6.08 -6.31 2.90
CA TYR A 15 -5.05 -5.63 2.10
C TYR A 15 -3.67 -6.27 2.27
N LEU A 16 -3.31 -6.65 3.49
CA LEU A 16 -2.04 -7.32 3.75
C LEU A 16 -1.99 -8.71 3.09
N ARG A 17 -3.07 -9.48 3.13
CA ARG A 17 -3.16 -10.80 2.49
C ARG A 17 -3.05 -10.73 0.98
N PHE A 18 -3.58 -9.68 0.35
CA PHE A 18 -3.37 -9.44 -1.08
C PHE A 18 -1.87 -9.33 -1.41
N LEU A 19 -1.09 -8.68 -0.54
CA LEU A 19 0.37 -8.60 -0.67
C LEU A 19 1.10 -9.88 -0.22
N GLY A 20 0.37 -10.90 0.23
CA GLY A 20 0.96 -12.11 0.79
C GLY A 20 1.54 -11.92 2.19
N LEU A 21 1.07 -10.93 2.95
CA LEU A 21 1.36 -10.67 4.37
C LEU A 21 0.15 -11.03 5.24
N SER A 22 0.35 -11.31 6.52
CA SER A 22 -0.77 -11.51 7.45
C SER A 22 -0.42 -11.05 8.87
N LEU A 23 -1.44 -10.59 9.60
CA LEU A 23 -1.36 -10.24 11.03
C LEU A 23 -1.83 -11.41 11.93
N ASP A 24 -1.73 -12.65 11.45
CA ASP A 24 -2.22 -13.81 12.19
C ASP A 24 -1.21 -14.26 13.26
N SER A 25 -1.72 -14.54 14.46
CA SER A 25 -0.96 -14.91 15.65
C SER A 25 -0.27 -16.28 15.59
N LYS A 26 -0.42 -17.01 14.47
CA LYS A 26 0.13 -18.35 14.25
C LYS A 26 1.64 -18.35 13.95
N ASP A 27 2.25 -17.18 13.79
CA ASP A 27 3.67 -17.04 13.45
C ASP A 27 4.60 -16.90 14.66
N LYS A 28 4.12 -17.26 15.86
CA LYS A 28 4.98 -17.35 17.05
C LYS A 28 6.08 -18.40 16.81
N ASN A 29 7.34 -17.96 16.82
CA ASN A 29 8.57 -18.78 16.75
C ASN A 29 8.98 -19.34 15.37
N LYS A 30 8.64 -18.68 14.26
CA LYS A 30 9.21 -19.07 12.95
C LYS A 30 10.59 -18.44 12.73
N SER A 31 11.55 -19.23 12.26
CA SER A 31 12.84 -18.72 11.75
C SER A 31 12.61 -17.79 10.54
N MET A 32 13.51 -16.82 10.31
CA MET A 32 13.44 -15.90 9.15
C MET A 32 13.25 -16.65 7.82
N LEU A 33 13.87 -17.81 7.65
CA LEU A 33 13.72 -18.63 6.43
C LEU A 33 12.31 -19.23 6.31
N GLN A 34 11.72 -19.64 7.42
CA GLN A 34 10.35 -20.17 7.46
C GLN A 34 9.33 -19.05 7.23
N LEU A 35 9.63 -17.84 7.73
CA LEU A 35 8.84 -16.63 7.51
C LEU A 35 8.84 -16.22 6.03
N ILE A 36 10.02 -16.22 5.37
CA ILE A 36 10.15 -15.96 3.93
C ILE A 36 9.39 -17.03 3.14
N ARG A 37 9.49 -18.30 3.54
CA ARG A 37 8.78 -19.41 2.88
C ARG A 37 7.27 -19.36 3.08
N SER A 38 6.77 -18.81 4.18
CA SER A 38 5.33 -18.61 4.38
C SER A 38 4.79 -17.39 3.63
N HIS A 39 5.64 -16.40 3.36
CA HIS A 39 5.29 -15.15 2.67
C HIS A 39 5.85 -15.08 1.24
N ARG A 40 5.82 -16.20 0.49
CA ARG A 40 6.36 -16.30 -0.88
C ARG A 40 5.78 -15.27 -1.85
N LEU A 41 4.48 -14.99 -1.74
CA LEU A 41 3.80 -14.01 -2.58
C LEU A 41 4.33 -12.59 -2.32
N TYR A 42 4.55 -12.24 -1.05
CA TYR A 42 5.18 -10.98 -0.67
C TYR A 42 6.59 -10.85 -1.24
N VAL A 43 7.40 -11.91 -1.15
CA VAL A 43 8.76 -11.93 -1.68
C VAL A 43 8.75 -11.67 -3.20
N LEU A 44 7.81 -12.27 -3.93
CA LEU A 44 7.65 -12.03 -5.37
C LEU A 44 7.28 -10.57 -5.66
N HIS A 45 6.32 -9.99 -4.95
CA HIS A 45 5.96 -8.57 -5.10
C HIS A 45 7.10 -7.64 -4.74
N PHE A 46 7.84 -7.96 -3.68
CA PHE A 46 9.01 -7.21 -3.24
C PHE A 46 10.09 -7.18 -4.34
N PHE A 47 10.46 -8.34 -4.90
CA PHE A 47 11.44 -8.37 -5.99
C PHE A 47 10.94 -7.66 -7.25
N SER A 48 9.69 -7.90 -7.65
CA SER A 48 9.06 -7.25 -8.81
C SER A 48 9.08 -5.71 -8.68
N LEU A 49 8.75 -5.18 -7.50
CA LEU A 49 8.82 -3.75 -7.23
C LEU A 49 10.27 -3.22 -7.27
N ASN A 50 11.22 -3.93 -6.67
CA ASN A 50 12.61 -3.47 -6.62
C ASN A 50 13.29 -3.50 -8.00
N ILE A 51 12.89 -4.41 -8.90
CA ILE A 51 13.34 -4.40 -10.30
C ILE A 51 12.91 -3.09 -10.98
N GLU A 52 11.66 -2.68 -10.80
CA GLU A 52 11.15 -1.40 -11.34
C GLU A 52 11.86 -0.18 -10.72
N VAL A 53 12.13 -0.21 -9.41
CA VAL A 53 12.88 0.86 -8.74
C VAL A 53 14.30 0.99 -9.31
N VAL A 54 14.99 -0.13 -9.54
CA VAL A 54 16.32 -0.11 -10.18
C VAL A 54 16.23 0.44 -11.60
N ALA A 55 15.24 0.01 -12.39
CA ALA A 55 15.02 0.51 -13.74
C ALA A 55 14.76 2.03 -13.76
N GLN A 56 14.00 2.55 -12.80
CA GLN A 56 13.75 3.99 -12.63
C GLN A 56 15.01 4.75 -12.20
N ILE A 57 15.83 4.20 -11.29
CA ILE A 57 17.09 4.82 -10.88
C ILE A 57 18.07 4.88 -12.04
N LEU A 58 18.20 3.79 -12.81
CA LEU A 58 19.05 3.77 -14.01
C LEU A 58 18.61 4.83 -15.01
N TRP A 59 17.31 4.98 -15.24
CA TRP A 59 16.77 6.03 -16.09
C TRP A 59 17.12 7.44 -15.58
N VAL A 60 17.00 7.69 -14.27
CA VAL A 60 17.39 8.98 -13.68
C VAL A 60 18.88 9.27 -13.89
N MET A 61 19.74 8.26 -13.71
CA MET A 61 21.17 8.40 -13.95
C MET A 61 21.47 8.75 -15.41
N GLU A 62 20.82 8.07 -16.36
CA GLU A 62 20.94 8.37 -17.78
C GLU A 62 20.43 9.78 -18.12
N ALA A 63 19.28 10.17 -17.57
CA ALA A 63 18.69 11.49 -17.78
C ALA A 63 19.62 12.63 -17.29
N ILE A 64 20.31 12.42 -16.16
CA ILE A 64 21.32 13.36 -15.63
C ILE A 64 22.51 13.46 -16.59
N ILE A 65 23.04 12.33 -17.06
CA ILE A 65 24.18 12.29 -17.99
C ILE A 65 23.82 12.96 -19.33
N ALA A 66 22.63 12.72 -19.83
CA ALA A 66 22.12 13.30 -21.07
C ALA A 66 21.70 14.77 -20.96
N GLY A 67 21.77 15.37 -19.77
CA GLY A 67 21.40 16.77 -19.53
C GLY A 67 19.91 17.05 -19.72
N LYS A 68 19.03 16.08 -19.39
CA LYS A 68 17.57 16.25 -19.42
C LYS A 68 17.12 17.33 -18.45
N SER A 69 15.94 17.89 -18.71
CA SER A 69 15.43 19.01 -17.92
C SER A 69 15.14 18.58 -16.47
N PHE A 70 15.33 19.51 -15.53
CA PHE A 70 15.02 19.27 -14.12
C PHE A 70 13.55 18.84 -13.90
N VAL A 71 12.63 19.36 -14.71
CA VAL A 71 11.20 19.03 -14.65
C VAL A 71 10.94 17.56 -15.01
N GLU A 72 11.63 17.03 -16.03
CA GLU A 72 11.51 15.62 -16.43
C GLU A 72 12.03 14.69 -15.34
N ILE A 73 13.16 15.03 -14.71
CA ILE A 73 13.76 14.23 -13.63
C ILE A 73 12.87 14.25 -12.39
N THR A 74 12.41 15.44 -11.97
CA THR A 74 11.60 15.60 -10.74
C THR A 74 10.22 14.97 -10.84
N ARG A 75 9.67 14.76 -12.04
CA ARG A 75 8.38 14.09 -12.24
C ARG A 75 8.37 12.65 -11.66
N LEU A 76 9.52 11.96 -11.64
CA LEU A 76 9.62 10.57 -11.18
C LEU A 76 9.93 10.44 -9.68
N ILE A 77 10.52 11.46 -9.07
CA ILE A 77 11.01 11.42 -7.68
C ILE A 77 9.91 11.04 -6.66
N PRO A 78 8.68 11.60 -6.70
CA PRO A 78 7.64 11.21 -5.76
C PRO A 78 7.28 9.71 -5.84
N CYS A 79 7.33 9.11 -7.04
CA CYS A 79 7.06 7.70 -7.24
C CYS A 79 8.18 6.84 -6.64
N LEU A 80 9.44 7.21 -6.87
CA LEU A 80 10.59 6.55 -6.24
C LEU A 80 10.51 6.58 -4.72
N ILE A 81 10.23 7.75 -4.14
CA ILE A 81 10.07 7.92 -2.68
C ILE A 81 8.95 7.00 -2.17
N LEU A 82 7.81 6.94 -2.86
CA LEU A 82 6.70 6.06 -2.50
C LEU A 82 7.14 4.59 -2.47
N CYS A 83 7.90 4.13 -3.48
CA CYS A 83 8.41 2.76 -3.54
C CYS A 83 9.43 2.45 -2.42
N PHE A 84 10.26 3.40 -2.03
CA PHE A 84 11.14 3.22 -0.86
C PHE A 84 10.34 3.12 0.44
N ILE A 85 9.37 4.01 0.64
CA ILE A 85 8.49 4.00 1.82
C ILE A 85 7.69 2.70 1.89
N SER A 86 7.20 2.20 0.76
CA SER A 86 6.42 0.98 0.68
C SER A 86 7.24 -0.22 1.18
N ASN A 87 8.48 -0.35 0.71
CA ASN A 87 9.41 -1.37 1.16
C ASN A 87 9.72 -1.25 2.65
N CYS A 88 10.03 -0.04 3.14
CA CYS A 88 10.31 0.18 4.55
C CYS A 88 9.13 -0.26 5.44
N LYS A 89 7.90 0.18 5.12
CA LYS A 89 6.71 -0.12 5.93
C LYS A 89 6.39 -1.61 5.97
N THR A 90 6.44 -2.31 4.84
CA THR A 90 6.14 -3.75 4.83
C THR A 90 7.23 -4.59 5.45
N ILE A 91 8.51 -4.21 5.28
CA ILE A 91 9.62 -4.85 6.01
C ILE A 91 9.43 -4.66 7.51
N SER A 92 9.03 -3.47 7.98
CA SER A 92 8.74 -3.25 9.40
C SER A 92 7.60 -4.14 9.92
N ILE A 93 6.51 -4.30 9.17
CA ILE A 93 5.42 -5.22 9.55
C ILE A 93 5.93 -6.66 9.68
N LEU A 94 6.78 -7.10 8.75
CA LEU A 94 7.32 -8.46 8.73
C LEU A 94 8.36 -8.68 9.85
N TYR A 95 9.29 -7.75 10.03
CA TYR A 95 10.36 -7.83 11.02
C TYR A 95 9.81 -7.75 12.44
N TYR A 96 8.84 -6.88 12.69
CA TYR A 96 8.19 -6.71 13.99
C TYR A 96 6.89 -7.54 14.11
N ALA A 97 6.69 -8.56 13.27
CA ALA A 97 5.46 -9.36 13.25
C ALA A 97 5.10 -9.94 14.64
N HIS A 98 6.10 -10.38 15.41
CA HIS A 98 5.90 -10.85 16.77
C HIS A 98 5.30 -9.76 17.67
N TYR A 99 5.92 -8.57 17.71
CA TYR A 99 5.46 -7.44 18.52
C TYR A 99 4.11 -6.92 18.06
N ASN A 100 3.85 -6.90 16.76
CA ASN A 100 2.55 -6.52 16.20
C ASN A 100 1.45 -7.48 16.68
N ASN A 101 1.72 -8.78 16.68
CA ASN A 101 0.78 -9.79 17.15
C ASN A 101 0.56 -9.70 18.67
N GLU A 102 1.63 -9.53 19.44
CA GLU A 102 1.55 -9.32 20.89
C GLU A 102 0.72 -8.07 21.23
N PHE A 103 0.97 -6.96 20.52
CA PHE A 103 0.19 -5.73 20.65
C PHE A 103 -1.29 -5.95 20.36
N ILE A 104 -1.63 -6.67 19.28
CA ILE A 104 -3.03 -6.99 18.94
C ILE A 104 -3.70 -7.82 20.04
N GLU A 105 -3.02 -8.82 20.59
CA GLU A 105 -3.58 -9.65 21.66
C GLU A 105 -3.74 -8.86 22.97
N THR A 106 -2.76 -8.03 23.34
CA THR A 106 -2.87 -7.11 24.49
C THR A 106 -4.03 -6.14 24.31
N MET A 107 -4.19 -5.54 23.13
CA MET A 107 -5.32 -4.69 22.81
C MET A 107 -6.65 -5.44 22.92
N ARG A 108 -6.74 -6.69 22.44
CA ARG A 108 -7.95 -7.51 22.60
C ARG A 108 -8.29 -7.73 24.07
N GLY A 109 -7.30 -8.01 24.91
CA GLY A 109 -7.47 -8.16 26.36
C GLY A 109 -8.00 -6.89 27.02
N LEU A 110 -7.39 -5.73 26.74
CA LEU A 110 -7.83 -4.44 27.26
C LEU A 110 -9.27 -4.10 26.85
N LEU A 111 -9.63 -4.38 25.60
CA LEU A 111 -10.95 -4.12 25.05
C LEU A 111 -12.05 -5.07 25.59
N LEU A 112 -11.67 -6.24 26.10
CA LEU A 112 -12.55 -7.20 26.77
C LEU A 112 -12.90 -6.76 28.19
N ASN A 113 -11.91 -6.34 28.97
CA ASN A 113 -12.08 -5.98 30.38
C ASN A 113 -12.97 -4.76 30.62
N ASN A 114 -13.22 -3.95 29.58
CA ASN A 114 -14.08 -2.78 29.67
C ASN A 114 -15.58 -3.11 29.57
N MET A 115 -16.06 -4.36 29.55
CA MET A 115 -17.49 -4.65 29.30
C MET A 115 -18.46 -4.37 30.47
N ASP A 116 -17.97 -4.10 31.69
CA ASP A 116 -18.80 -4.04 32.91
C ASP A 116 -19.12 -2.61 33.38
N THR A 117 -20.02 -1.89 32.69
CA THR A 117 -20.46 -0.55 33.14
C THR A 117 -21.96 -0.31 32.92
N GLU A 118 -22.56 0.48 33.83
CA GLU A 118 -23.97 0.86 33.92
C GLU A 118 -24.59 1.38 32.60
N GLU A 119 -25.93 1.27 32.46
CA GLU A 119 -26.67 1.50 31.20
C GLU A 119 -26.46 2.89 30.56
N GLU A 120 -26.33 3.96 31.35
CA GLU A 120 -26.06 5.31 30.83
C GLU A 120 -24.62 5.48 30.32
N GLY A 121 -23.64 4.94 31.05
CA GLY A 121 -22.24 4.87 30.62
C GLY A 121 -22.09 4.07 29.32
N ASN A 122 -22.91 3.04 29.14
CA ASN A 122 -22.94 2.23 27.92
C ASN A 122 -23.42 3.03 26.70
N ARG A 123 -24.38 3.97 26.86
CA ARG A 123 -24.86 4.81 25.75
C ARG A 123 -23.81 5.83 25.30
N TYR A 124 -23.14 6.51 26.25
CA TYR A 124 -22.03 7.44 25.94
C TYR A 124 -20.88 6.71 25.25
N LYS A 125 -20.46 5.57 25.81
CA LYS A 125 -19.40 4.73 25.26
C LYS A 125 -19.70 4.23 23.86
N LYS A 126 -20.92 3.75 23.61
CA LYS A 126 -21.34 3.32 22.27
C LYS A 126 -21.25 4.47 21.28
N LYS A 127 -21.77 5.65 21.63
CA LYS A 127 -21.71 6.86 20.79
C LYS A 127 -20.26 7.27 20.48
N LEU A 128 -19.38 7.22 21.47
CA LEU A 128 -17.96 7.54 21.30
C LEU A 128 -17.27 6.56 20.33
N ILE A 129 -17.44 5.25 20.56
CA ILE A 129 -16.90 4.18 19.69
C ILE A 129 -17.40 4.37 18.26
N ASP A 130 -18.72 4.51 18.09
CA ASP A 130 -19.34 4.61 16.77
C ASP A 130 -18.84 5.86 16.02
N THR A 131 -18.66 6.98 16.72
CA THR A 131 -18.14 8.23 16.13
C THR A 131 -16.72 8.04 15.59
N HIS A 132 -15.81 7.51 16.41
CA HIS A 132 -14.40 7.31 16.00
C HIS A 132 -14.26 6.22 14.93
N VAL A 133 -15.00 5.13 15.03
CA VAL A 133 -14.98 4.05 14.03
C VAL A 133 -15.58 4.53 12.71
N LEU A 134 -16.64 5.36 12.74
CA LEU A 134 -17.21 5.98 11.55
C LEU A 134 -16.23 6.95 10.91
N MET A 135 -15.55 7.78 11.70
CA MET A 135 -14.50 8.69 11.22
C MET A 135 -13.36 7.91 10.55
N LEU A 136 -12.81 6.89 11.21
CA LEU A 136 -11.78 6.01 10.65
C LEU A 136 -12.26 5.39 9.33
N THR A 137 -13.45 4.79 9.33
CA THR A 137 -14.00 4.14 8.14
C THR A 137 -14.21 5.12 6.99
N SER A 138 -14.69 6.34 7.28
CA SER A 138 -14.89 7.38 6.29
C SER A 138 -13.57 7.87 5.69
N ILE A 139 -12.55 8.11 6.53
CA ILE A 139 -11.23 8.54 6.06
C ILE A 139 -10.63 7.46 5.17
N THR A 140 -10.67 6.20 5.62
CA THR A 140 -10.15 5.09 4.83
C THR A 140 -10.84 4.96 3.48
N LYS A 141 -12.18 5.08 3.42
CA LYS A 141 -12.92 5.06 2.15
C LYS A 141 -12.51 6.19 1.20
N LYS A 142 -12.33 7.41 1.73
CA LYS A 142 -11.88 8.56 0.93
C LYS A 142 -10.46 8.35 0.40
N ILE A 143 -9.55 7.81 1.21
CA ILE A 143 -8.18 7.48 0.80
C ILE A 143 -8.20 6.44 -0.33
N ILE A 144 -8.99 5.36 -0.21
CA ILE A 144 -9.14 4.36 -1.29
C ILE A 144 -9.64 5.01 -2.58
N TYR A 145 -10.66 5.87 -2.48
CA TYR A 145 -11.20 6.56 -3.64
C TYR A 145 -10.12 7.42 -4.33
N LEU A 146 -9.35 8.20 -3.55
CA LEU A 146 -8.24 8.98 -4.08
C LEU A 146 -7.15 8.11 -4.71
N ILE A 147 -6.83 6.95 -4.12
CA ILE A 147 -5.89 5.98 -4.67
C ILE A 147 -6.38 5.45 -6.02
N ILE A 148 -7.66 5.05 -6.12
CA ILE A 148 -8.23 4.51 -7.36
C ILE A 148 -8.22 5.57 -8.46
N VAL A 149 -8.63 6.80 -8.15
CA VAL A 149 -8.61 7.92 -9.10
C VAL A 149 -7.16 8.23 -9.52
N GLY A 150 -6.23 8.33 -8.57
CA GLY A 150 -4.83 8.59 -8.86
C GLY A 150 -4.20 7.53 -9.75
N LEU A 151 -4.37 6.25 -9.40
CA LEU A 151 -3.89 5.14 -10.21
C LEU A 151 -4.53 5.12 -11.60
N GLY A 152 -5.83 5.39 -11.70
CA GLY A 152 -6.53 5.50 -12.98
C GLY A 152 -5.96 6.62 -13.85
N MET A 153 -5.64 7.77 -13.28
CA MET A 153 -5.00 8.87 -14.00
C MET A 153 -3.62 8.50 -14.54
N PHE A 154 -2.77 7.85 -13.73
CA PHE A 154 -1.46 7.38 -14.19
C PHE A 154 -1.57 6.28 -15.26
N ALA A 155 -2.48 5.33 -15.06
CA ALA A 155 -2.70 4.22 -15.98
C ALA A 155 -3.42 4.63 -17.28
N LEU A 156 -4.09 5.78 -17.33
CA LEU A 156 -4.72 6.29 -18.55
C LEU A 156 -3.94 7.44 -19.20
N ALA A 157 -2.95 8.01 -18.52
CA ALA A 157 -2.15 9.12 -19.04
C ALA A 157 -1.55 8.84 -20.44
N PRO A 158 -0.96 7.67 -20.72
CA PRO A 158 -0.45 7.37 -22.05
C PRO A 158 -1.54 7.36 -23.11
N PHE A 159 -2.73 6.85 -22.80
CA PHE A 159 -3.85 6.84 -23.74
C PHE A 159 -4.24 8.24 -24.18
N PHE A 160 -4.25 9.21 -23.25
CA PHE A 160 -4.53 10.62 -23.55
C PHE A 160 -3.44 11.31 -24.37
N ILE A 161 -2.24 10.73 -24.49
CA ILE A 161 -1.15 11.24 -25.32
C ILE A 161 -1.12 10.55 -26.68
N ILE A 162 -1.27 9.22 -26.69
CA ILE A 162 -1.23 8.37 -27.90
C ILE A 162 -2.39 8.73 -28.85
N VAL A 163 -3.62 8.83 -28.35
CA VAL A 163 -4.80 9.04 -29.21
C VAL A 163 -4.75 10.37 -29.97
N PRO A 164 -4.51 11.53 -29.32
CA PRO A 164 -4.40 12.79 -30.04
C PRO A 164 -3.22 12.86 -31.00
N ASN A 165 -2.09 12.23 -30.66
CA ASN A 165 -0.92 12.18 -31.54
C ASN A 165 -1.23 11.36 -32.79
N TYR A 166 -1.83 10.18 -32.62
CA TYR A 166 -2.24 9.32 -33.74
C TYR A 166 -3.19 10.05 -34.70
N TRP A 167 -4.16 10.81 -34.18
CA TRP A 167 -5.06 11.60 -35.03
C TRP A 167 -4.36 12.72 -35.81
N LYS A 168 -3.25 13.24 -35.31
CA LYS A 168 -2.51 14.33 -35.99
C LYS A 168 -1.48 13.81 -36.97
N THR A 169 -0.73 12.76 -36.61
CA THR A 169 0.43 12.28 -37.37
C THR A 169 0.15 11.03 -38.19
N ASN A 170 -0.96 10.32 -37.93
CA ASN A 170 -1.23 8.95 -38.41
C ASN A 170 -0.14 7.92 -38.00
N GLU A 171 0.71 8.26 -37.04
CA GLU A 171 1.77 7.40 -36.54
C GLU A 171 1.45 6.99 -35.10
N LEU A 172 1.59 5.69 -34.82
CA LEU A 172 1.40 5.14 -33.48
C LEU A 172 2.70 5.30 -32.68
N VAL A 173 2.78 6.38 -31.91
CA VAL A 173 3.87 6.59 -30.94
C VAL A 173 3.41 6.06 -29.59
N LEU A 174 3.96 4.94 -29.15
CA LEU A 174 3.65 4.32 -27.87
C LEU A 174 4.34 5.05 -26.71
N GLU A 175 3.65 5.15 -25.57
CA GLU A 175 4.18 5.73 -24.35
C GLU A 175 3.86 4.87 -23.13
N MET A 176 4.79 4.82 -22.17
CA MET A 176 4.62 4.06 -20.93
C MET A 176 4.01 4.93 -19.81
N PRO A 177 3.23 4.33 -18.89
CA PRO A 177 2.65 5.05 -17.75
C PRO A 177 3.73 5.52 -16.77
N PHE A 178 4.82 4.77 -16.65
CA PHE A 178 5.98 5.13 -15.84
C PHE A 178 7.24 5.07 -16.69
N ILE A 179 8.11 6.06 -16.49
CA ILE A 179 9.38 6.15 -17.21
C ILE A 179 10.41 5.28 -16.48
N ALA A 180 11.01 4.33 -17.18
CA ALA A 180 11.99 3.41 -16.64
C ALA A 180 12.96 2.97 -17.75
N TYR A 181 14.17 2.56 -17.37
CA TYR A 181 15.17 2.04 -18.29
C TYR A 181 14.99 0.53 -18.47
N TYR A 182 14.83 0.07 -19.71
CA TYR A 182 14.81 -1.34 -20.06
C TYR A 182 15.98 -1.69 -20.97
N PRO A 183 16.67 -2.84 -20.75
CA PRO A 183 17.77 -3.28 -21.61
C PRO A 183 17.28 -3.93 -22.93
N PHE A 184 15.99 -3.84 -23.23
CA PHE A 184 15.31 -4.40 -24.40
C PHE A 184 14.31 -3.37 -24.93
N ASN A 185 13.80 -3.57 -26.15
CA ASN A 185 12.83 -2.65 -26.75
C ASN A 185 11.44 -2.81 -26.11
N GLU A 186 11.11 -1.92 -25.18
CA GLU A 186 9.85 -1.91 -24.45
C GLU A 186 8.65 -1.47 -25.32
N MET A 187 8.90 -0.83 -26.46
CA MET A 187 7.87 -0.38 -27.41
C MET A 187 7.59 -1.41 -28.51
N GLU A 188 8.22 -2.59 -28.46
CA GLU A 188 7.95 -3.68 -29.38
C GLU A 188 6.56 -4.28 -29.12
N GLY A 189 5.79 -4.55 -30.18
CA GLY A 189 4.33 -4.76 -30.09
C GLY A 189 3.87 -5.82 -29.07
N TRP A 190 4.58 -6.94 -28.91
CA TRP A 190 4.24 -7.98 -27.94
C TRP A 190 4.80 -7.72 -26.53
N VAL A 191 5.89 -6.97 -26.43
CA VAL A 191 6.57 -6.66 -25.16
C VAL A 191 5.86 -5.52 -24.45
N TYR A 192 5.42 -4.51 -25.22
CA TYR A 192 4.71 -3.34 -24.72
C TYR A 192 3.56 -3.65 -23.76
N PRO A 193 2.54 -4.46 -24.10
CA PRO A 193 1.42 -4.73 -23.19
C PRO A 193 1.85 -5.47 -21.92
N VAL A 194 2.92 -6.28 -21.99
CA VAL A 194 3.46 -7.02 -20.84
C VAL A 194 4.14 -6.06 -19.87
N VAL A 195 5.02 -5.19 -20.39
CA VAL A 195 5.71 -4.18 -19.58
C VAL A 195 4.70 -3.19 -18.99
N TYR A 196 3.73 -2.75 -19.79
CA TYR A 196 2.65 -1.88 -19.34
C TYR A 196 1.87 -2.49 -18.17
N PHE A 197 1.42 -3.73 -18.32
CA PHE A 197 0.71 -4.44 -17.27
C PHE A 197 1.58 -4.61 -16.02
N HIS A 198 2.85 -4.97 -16.19
CA HIS A 198 3.79 -5.10 -15.09
C HIS A 198 3.95 -3.78 -14.32
N GLN A 199 4.17 -2.65 -15.01
CA GLN A 199 4.30 -1.33 -14.38
C GLN A 199 3.04 -0.92 -13.60
N VAL A 200 1.85 -1.13 -14.17
CA VAL A 200 0.59 -0.83 -13.47
C VAL A 200 0.41 -1.74 -12.25
N PHE A 201 0.75 -3.02 -12.40
CA PHE A 201 0.66 -3.98 -11.31
C PHE A 201 1.64 -3.67 -10.18
N THR A 202 2.89 -3.33 -10.48
CA THR A 202 3.88 -2.94 -9.47
C THR A 202 3.50 -1.64 -8.77
N ALA A 203 2.89 -0.69 -9.48
CA ALA A 203 2.34 0.52 -8.87
C ALA A 203 1.20 0.21 -7.88
N ILE A 204 0.29 -0.72 -8.23
CA ILE A 204 -0.76 -1.21 -7.32
C ILE A 204 -0.12 -1.83 -6.07
N CYS A 205 0.88 -2.70 -6.25
CA CYS A 205 1.61 -3.31 -5.14
C CYS A 205 2.26 -2.24 -4.25
N ALA A 206 3.00 -1.28 -4.81
CA ALA A 206 3.65 -0.20 -4.06
C ALA A 206 2.65 0.59 -3.19
N ILE A 207 1.51 0.97 -3.75
CA ILE A 207 0.47 1.69 -3.02
C ILE A 207 -0.11 0.84 -1.89
N LEU A 208 -0.45 -0.43 -2.15
CA LEU A 208 -0.99 -1.31 -1.13
C LEU A 208 0.03 -1.59 -0.01
N MET A 209 1.31 -1.68 -0.36
CA MET A 209 2.43 -1.86 0.58
C MET A 209 2.60 -0.65 1.52
N VAL A 210 2.17 0.55 1.13
CA VAL A 210 2.07 1.71 2.05
C VAL A 210 0.75 1.69 2.82
N TYR A 211 -0.34 1.49 2.09
CA TYR A 211 -1.70 1.69 2.59
C TYR A 211 -2.13 0.62 3.62
N GLY A 212 -1.73 -0.64 3.44
CA GLY A 212 -2.01 -1.72 4.38
C GLY A 212 -1.45 -1.45 5.79
N PRO A 213 -0.13 -1.20 5.92
CA PRO A 213 0.49 -0.80 7.18
C PRO A 213 -0.10 0.48 7.78
N ASP A 214 -0.44 1.49 6.97
CA ASP A 214 -1.06 2.72 7.48
C ASP A 214 -2.46 2.45 8.04
N CYS A 215 -3.25 1.63 7.37
CA CYS A 215 -4.56 1.22 7.88
C CYS A 215 -4.44 0.44 9.20
N PHE A 216 -3.40 -0.40 9.33
CA PHE A 216 -3.11 -1.09 10.59
C PHE A 216 -2.80 -0.09 11.69
N PHE A 217 -1.85 0.82 11.46
CA PHE A 217 -1.44 1.85 12.41
C PHE A 217 -2.62 2.72 12.85
N PHE A 218 -3.38 3.29 11.91
CA PHE A 218 -4.54 4.13 12.24
C PHE A 218 -5.62 3.36 13.01
N THR A 219 -5.84 2.08 12.69
CA THR A 219 -6.78 1.24 13.45
C THR A 219 -6.31 1.11 14.89
N CYS A 220 -5.06 0.72 15.12
CA CYS A 220 -4.48 0.57 16.45
C CYS A 220 -4.56 1.87 17.27
N CYS A 221 -4.13 3.01 16.69
CA CYS A 221 -4.20 4.31 17.34
C CYS A 221 -5.63 4.74 17.68
N THR A 222 -6.59 4.49 16.78
CA THR A 222 -7.99 4.83 17.02
C THR A 222 -8.54 4.08 18.22
N PHE A 223 -8.28 2.77 18.31
CA PHE A 223 -8.79 1.96 19.44
C PHE A 223 -8.05 2.23 20.75
N LEU A 224 -6.76 2.55 20.70
CA LEU A 224 -6.03 3.06 21.87
C LEU A 224 -6.65 4.37 22.36
N HIS A 225 -6.91 5.33 21.47
CA HIS A 225 -7.52 6.61 21.82
C HIS A 225 -8.90 6.42 22.46
N ILE A 226 -9.75 5.57 21.87
CA ILE A 226 -11.07 5.25 22.44
C ILE A 226 -10.90 4.63 23.83
N GLN A 227 -9.96 3.70 24.01
CA GLN A 227 -9.70 3.06 25.30
C GLN A 227 -9.30 4.07 26.38
N PHE A 228 -8.38 5.00 26.07
CA PHE A 228 -7.96 6.05 27.01
C PHE A 228 -9.04 7.09 27.26
N SER A 229 -9.94 7.34 26.31
CA SER A 229 -11.06 8.27 26.48
C SER A 229 -12.20 7.70 27.34
N LEU A 230 -12.14 6.40 27.64
CA LEU A 230 -13.15 5.69 28.44
C LEU A 230 -12.66 5.32 29.84
N LEU A 231 -11.35 5.43 30.09
CA LEU A 231 -10.73 5.35 31.41
C LEU A 231 -10.90 6.71 32.12
#